data_AF-M6GDZ1-F1
#
_entry.id   AF-M6GDZ1-F1
#
_cell.length_a   1.000
_cell.length_b   1.000
_cell.length_c   1.000
_cell.angle_alpha   90.00
_cell.angle_beta   90.00
_cell.angle_gamma   90.00
#
_symmetry.space_group_name_H-M   'P 1'
#
loop_
_entity.id
_entity.type
_entity.pdbx_description
1 polymer ?
#
loop_
_entity_poly.entity_id
_entity_poly.type
_entity_poly.pdbx_seq_one_letter_code
_entity_poly.pdbx_strand_id
1 'polypeptide(L)'
;MDIVLCRKHGRKIYWRMQNLIDESEDFVEFIAFVDLRNAPNAIQVYIDENKSKNYESILLDTKGVLSSGIRPNVSWLRIFSRSKKQIFESYYKEVDDQTVDFLYEIVRKQKK
;
A
#
# COMPACT_ATOMS: atom_id res chain seq x y z
N MET A 1 -14.17 -2.37 6.14
CA MET A 1 -14.35 -1.64 4.87
C MET A 1 -12.98 -1.20 4.33
N ASP A 2 -12.21 -0.40 5.07
CA ASP A 2 -10.88 0.08 4.61
C ASP A 2 -9.75 -0.94 4.68
N ILE A 3 -9.71 -1.80 5.71
CA ILE A 3 -8.69 -2.85 5.80
C ILE A 3 -8.77 -3.85 4.64
N VAL A 4 -9.98 -4.18 4.21
CA VAL A 4 -10.22 -5.08 3.07
C VAL A 4 -9.76 -4.41 1.78
N LEU A 5 -10.07 -3.12 1.61
CA LEU A 5 -9.62 -2.33 0.46
C LEU A 5 -8.09 -2.22 0.41
N CYS A 6 -7.47 -1.88 1.54
CA CYS A 6 -6.01 -1.79 1.67
C CYS A 6 -5.34 -3.13 1.32
N ARG A 7 -5.87 -4.26 1.82
CA ARG A 7 -5.41 -5.61 1.44
C ARG A 7 -5.56 -5.89 -0.04
N LYS A 8 -6.74 -5.59 -0.61
CA LYS A 8 -7.04 -5.82 -2.03
C LYS A 8 -6.05 -5.07 -2.93
N HIS A 9 -5.85 -3.78 -2.67
CA HIS A 9 -4.94 -2.94 -3.45
C HIS A 9 -3.48 -3.30 -3.21
N GLY A 10 -3.06 -3.47 -1.96
CA GLY A 10 -1.71 -3.90 -1.59
C GLY A 10 -1.33 -5.20 -2.31
N ARG A 11 -2.20 -6.20 -2.25
CA ARG A 11 -1.99 -7.49 -2.93
C ARG A 11 -1.88 -7.34 -4.44
N LYS A 12 -2.77 -6.57 -5.06
CA LYS A 12 -2.72 -6.36 -6.51
C LYS A 12 -1.39 -5.72 -6.93
N ILE A 13 -0.95 -4.69 -6.21
CA ILE A 13 0.31 -3.98 -6.47
C ILE A 13 1.50 -4.93 -6.26
N TYR A 14 1.58 -5.58 -5.10
CA TYR A 14 2.68 -6.47 -4.74
C TYR A 14 2.84 -7.62 -5.76
N TRP A 15 1.77 -8.35 -6.04
CA TRP A 15 1.82 -9.49 -6.96
C TRP A 15 2.15 -9.09 -8.40
N ARG A 16 1.57 -7.99 -8.90
CA ARG A 16 1.86 -7.56 -10.27
C ARG A 16 3.27 -6.98 -10.38
N MET A 17 3.72 -6.20 -9.40
CA MET A 17 5.07 -5.65 -9.37
C MET A 17 6.16 -6.73 -9.30
N GLN A 18 5.96 -7.82 -8.54
CA GLN A 18 6.92 -8.93 -8.53
C GLN A 18 7.15 -9.55 -9.91
N ASN A 19 6.15 -9.52 -10.80
CA ASN A 19 6.30 -10.02 -12.16
C ASN A 19 7.00 -9.03 -13.10
N LEU A 20 7.16 -7.77 -12.68
CA LEU A 20 7.73 -6.68 -13.48
C LEU A 20 9.12 -6.25 -13.00
N ILE A 21 9.40 -6.42 -11.71
CA ILE A 21 10.66 -6.04 -11.04
C ILE A 21 11.61 -7.24 -11.09
N ASP A 22 12.83 -7.01 -11.54
CA ASP A 22 13.91 -7.99 -11.41
C ASP A 22 14.59 -7.78 -10.05
N GLU A 23 14.28 -8.64 -9.08
CA GLU A 23 14.82 -8.54 -7.71
C GLU A 23 16.34 -8.67 -7.63
N SER A 24 17.01 -9.17 -8.69
CA SER A 24 18.48 -9.22 -8.76
C SER A 24 19.11 -7.85 -9.08
N GLU A 25 18.33 -6.95 -9.69
CA GLU A 25 18.78 -5.61 -10.09
C GLU A 25 18.10 -4.49 -9.28
N ASP A 26 16.91 -4.76 -8.74
CA ASP A 26 16.03 -3.78 -8.11
C ASP A 26 15.65 -4.16 -6.68
N PHE A 27 15.74 -3.16 -5.80
CA PHE A 27 15.17 -3.25 -4.46
C PHE A 27 14.00 -2.26 -4.33
N VAL A 28 12.78 -2.79 -4.16
CA VAL A 28 11.56 -2.03 -3.92
C VAL A 28 10.89 -2.56 -2.67
N GLU A 29 10.67 -1.69 -1.68
CA GLU A 29 9.98 -2.03 -0.45
C GLU A 29 8.49 -1.66 -0.56
N PHE A 30 7.63 -2.64 -0.25
CA PHE A 30 6.17 -2.46 -0.25
C PHE A 30 5.67 -2.30 1.17
N ILE A 31 5.09 -1.14 1.48
CA ILE A 31 4.54 -0.84 2.80
C ILE A 31 3.07 -0.50 2.64
N ALA A 32 2.21 -1.27 3.31
CA ALA A 32 0.79 -0.99 3.43
C ALA A 32 0.47 -0.60 4.87
N PHE A 33 -0.43 0.36 5.07
CA PHE A 33 -0.87 0.75 6.39
C PHE A 33 -2.33 1.20 6.40
N VAL A 34 -2.97 1.15 7.58
CA VAL A 34 -4.37 1.55 7.79
C VAL A 34 -4.43 2.47 9.00
N ASP A 35 -5.11 3.62 8.88
CA ASP A 35 -5.41 4.51 10.01
C ASP A 35 -6.55 3.91 10.84
N LEU A 36 -6.29 3.70 12.13
CA LEU A 36 -7.21 3.10 13.08
C LEU A 36 -7.49 3.99 14.29
N ARG A 37 -7.10 5.27 14.29
CA ARG A 37 -7.25 6.16 15.46
C ARG A 37 -8.65 6.18 16.09
N ASN A 38 -9.68 6.04 15.27
CA ASN A 38 -11.07 6.09 15.70
C ASN A 38 -11.83 4.80 15.30
N ALA A 39 -11.10 3.71 15.07
CA ALA A 39 -11.72 2.46 14.66
C ALA A 39 -12.51 1.85 15.84
N PRO A 40 -13.77 1.41 15.63
CA PRO A 40 -14.51 0.66 16.63
C PRO A 40 -13.77 -0.63 17.04
N ASN A 41 -13.91 -1.08 18.29
CA ASN A 41 -13.26 -2.29 18.79
C ASN A 41 -13.55 -3.55 17.94
N ALA A 42 -14.73 -3.62 17.32
CA ALA A 42 -15.09 -4.70 16.40
C ALA A 42 -14.11 -4.84 15.21
N ILE A 43 -13.45 -3.76 14.79
CA ILE A 43 -12.43 -3.80 13.74
C ILE A 43 -11.17 -4.51 14.24
N GLN A 44 -10.77 -4.28 15.49
CA GLN A 44 -9.61 -4.96 16.08
C GLN A 44 -9.87 -6.46 16.20
N VAL A 45 -11.06 -6.85 16.70
CA VAL A 45 -11.49 -8.26 16.73
C VAL A 45 -11.43 -8.90 15.35
N TYR A 46 -11.98 -8.23 14.33
CA TYR A 46 -11.92 -8.69 12.95
C TYR A 46 -10.47 -8.89 12.45
N ILE A 47 -9.56 -7.97 12.78
CA ILE A 47 -8.14 -8.08 12.42
C ILE A 47 -7.51 -9.31 13.03
N ASP A 48 -7.73 -9.51 14.34
CA ASP A 48 -7.12 -10.60 15.11
C ASP A 48 -7.64 -11.96 14.66
N GLU A 49 -8.95 -12.10 14.43
CA GLU A 49 -9.58 -13.32 13.91
C GLU A 49 -9.08 -13.69 12.51
N ASN A 50 -8.69 -12.71 11.70
CA ASN A 50 -8.23 -12.93 10.34
C ASN A 50 -6.70 -12.84 10.21
N LYS A 51 -5.95 -12.82 11.33
CA LYS A 51 -4.50 -12.66 11.33
C LYS A 51 -3.77 -13.75 10.55
N SER A 52 -4.21 -15.00 10.68
CA SER A 52 -3.63 -16.18 10.01
C SER A 52 -3.87 -16.25 8.50
N LYS A 53 -4.83 -15.45 7.98
CA LYS A 53 -5.17 -15.39 6.54
C LYS A 53 -4.37 -14.33 5.79
N ASN A 54 -3.55 -13.55 6.48
CA ASN A 54 -2.87 -12.39 5.89
C ASN A 54 -1.46 -12.77 5.43
N TYR A 55 -1.25 -12.68 4.12
CA TYR A 55 0.05 -12.89 3.48
C TYR A 55 0.93 -11.62 3.46
N GLU A 56 0.37 -10.45 3.76
CA GLU A 56 1.09 -9.17 3.72
C GLU A 56 1.00 -8.45 5.07
N SER A 57 2.15 -7.93 5.53
CA SER A 57 2.24 -7.15 6.76
C SER A 57 1.65 -5.76 6.53
N ILE A 58 0.46 -5.52 7.07
CA ILE A 58 -0.15 -4.18 7.11
C ILE A 58 0.19 -3.54 8.45
N LEU A 59 0.74 -2.34 8.41
CA LEU A 59 0.97 -1.52 9.59
C LEU A 59 -0.35 -0.92 10.08
N LEU A 60 -0.64 -1.09 11.36
CA LEU A 60 -1.87 -0.61 11.99
C LEU A 60 -1.57 0.71 12.72
N ASP A 61 -1.96 1.84 12.13
CA ASP A 61 -1.69 3.17 12.67
C ASP A 61 -2.80 3.59 13.65
N THR A 62 -2.71 3.06 14.87
CA THR A 62 -3.67 3.35 15.96
C THR A 62 -3.50 4.76 16.55
N LYS A 63 -2.35 5.41 16.31
CA LYS A 63 -2.03 6.76 16.82
C LYS A 63 -2.20 7.85 15.75
N GLY A 64 -2.34 7.47 14.48
CA GLY A 64 -2.49 8.36 13.34
C GLY A 64 -1.24 9.11 12.94
N VAL A 65 -0.07 8.55 13.22
CA VAL A 65 1.21 9.18 12.86
C VAL A 65 1.34 9.34 11.34
N LEU A 66 0.75 8.43 10.58
CA LEU A 66 0.82 8.36 9.12
C LEU A 66 -0.46 8.85 8.43
N SER A 67 -1.42 9.34 9.21
CA SER A 67 -2.77 9.62 8.75
C SER A 67 -2.96 10.93 7.97
N SER A 68 -1.99 11.84 8.06
CA SER A 68 -2.05 13.12 7.35
C SER A 68 -2.10 12.88 5.84
N GLY A 69 -3.21 13.25 5.19
CA GLY A 69 -3.42 13.02 3.75
C GLY A 69 -4.39 11.86 3.44
N ILE A 70 -4.72 11.00 4.39
CA ILE A 70 -5.70 9.93 4.17
C ILE A 70 -7.09 10.52 3.93
N ARG A 71 -7.80 9.93 2.97
CA ARG A 71 -9.18 10.27 2.63
C ARG A 71 -10.08 9.03 2.74
N PRO A 72 -11.35 9.19 3.14
CA PRO A 72 -12.29 8.07 3.17
C PRO A 72 -12.48 7.43 1.79
N ASN A 73 -12.68 6.11 1.76
CA ASN A 73 -13.07 5.33 0.57
C ASN A 73 -12.07 5.33 -0.59
N VAL A 74 -10.82 5.73 -0.36
CA VAL A 74 -9.75 5.67 -1.37
C VAL A 74 -8.45 5.19 -0.73
N SER A 75 -7.63 4.51 -1.51
CA SER A 75 -6.23 4.25 -1.15
C SER A 75 -5.36 5.43 -1.55
N TRP A 76 -4.45 5.80 -0.66
CA TRP A 76 -3.47 6.85 -0.89
C TRP A 76 -2.11 6.21 -1.20
N LEU A 77 -1.71 6.24 -2.47
CA LEU A 77 -0.48 5.61 -2.94
C LEU A 77 0.61 6.66 -3.12
N ARG A 78 1.80 6.34 -2.62
CA ARG A 78 2.99 7.18 -2.69
C ARG A 78 4.18 6.34 -3.12
N ILE A 79 5.07 6.95 -3.92
CA ILE A 79 6.36 6.35 -4.27
C ILE A 79 7.45 7.29 -3.79
N PHE A 80 8.45 6.70 -3.14
CA PHE A 80 9.64 7.39 -2.67
C PHE A 80 10.86 6.88 -3.43
N SER A 81 11.78 7.78 -3.78
CA SER A 81 13.08 7.41 -4.34
C SER A 81 13.99 6.78 -3.27
N ARG A 82 15.13 6.22 -3.69
CA ARG A 82 16.18 5.74 -2.77
C ARG A 82 16.70 6.82 -1.81
N SER A 83 16.69 8.08 -2.24
CA SER A 83 17.03 9.25 -1.41
C SER A 83 15.88 9.71 -0.49
N LYS A 84 14.82 8.91 -0.37
CA LYS A 84 13.61 9.17 0.44
C LYS A 84 12.79 10.37 -0.02
N LYS A 85 13.02 10.87 -1.24
CA LYS A 85 12.21 11.96 -1.81
C LYS A 85 10.89 11.37 -2.33
N GLN A 86 9.75 11.97 -1.97
CA GLN A 86 8.48 11.63 -2.59
C GLN A 86 8.50 12.05 -4.07
N ILE A 87 8.30 11.09 -4.97
CA ILE A 87 8.33 11.31 -6.42
C ILE A 87 6.97 11.11 -7.09
N PHE A 88 6.03 10.48 -6.38
CA PHE A 88 4.67 10.30 -6.84
C PHE A 88 3.70 10.22 -5.66
N GLU A 89 2.49 10.71 -5.88
CA GLU A 89 1.37 10.64 -4.96
C GLU A 89 0.05 10.66 -5.74
N SER A 90 -0.87 9.76 -5.42
CA SER A 90 -2.22 9.77 -5.98
C SER A 90 -3.22 9.01 -5.11
N TYR A 91 -4.51 9.19 -5.40
CA TYR A 91 -5.63 8.55 -4.71
C TYR A 91 -6.38 7.63 -5.66
N TYR A 92 -6.66 6.40 -5.21
CA TYR A 92 -7.30 5.38 -6.03
C TYR A 92 -8.51 4.80 -5.32
N LYS A 93 -9.65 4.80 -6.03
CA LYS A 93 -10.84 4.03 -5.61
C LYS A 93 -10.66 2.54 -5.90
N GLU A 94 -10.04 2.22 -7.04
CA GLU A 94 -9.73 0.88 -7.50
C GLU A 94 -8.30 0.85 -8.04
N VAL A 95 -7.65 -0.31 -7.93
CA VAL A 95 -6.33 -0.57 -8.50
C VAL A 95 -6.42 -1.79 -9.41
N ASP A 96 -6.16 -1.59 -10.69
CA ASP A 96 -6.12 -2.60 -11.74
C ASP A 96 -4.70 -2.78 -12.31
N ASP A 97 -4.53 -3.66 -13.29
CA ASP A 97 -3.21 -3.92 -13.88
C ASP A 97 -2.62 -2.69 -14.58
N GLN A 98 -3.46 -1.87 -15.23
CA GLN A 98 -3.00 -0.63 -15.87
C GLN A 98 -2.45 0.37 -14.85
N THR A 99 -3.11 0.46 -13.69
CA THR A 99 -2.64 1.26 -12.57
C THR A 99 -1.26 0.79 -12.11
N VAL A 100 -1.08 -0.53 -11.92
CA VAL A 100 0.21 -1.06 -11.47
C VAL A 100 1.30 -0.89 -12.52
N ASP A 101 1.01 -1.11 -13.79
CA ASP A 101 1.96 -0.92 -14.90
C ASP A 101 2.42 0.56 -14.97
N PHE A 102 1.52 1.51 -14.73
CA PHE A 102 1.88 2.93 -14.61
C PHE A 102 2.79 3.23 -13.41
N LEU A 103 2.49 2.66 -12.23
CA LEU A 103 3.34 2.80 -11.05
C LEU A 103 4.74 2.23 -11.30
N TYR A 104 4.82 1.10 -12.01
CA TYR A 104 6.09 0.46 -12.38
C TYR A 104 6.93 1.37 -13.27
N GLU A 105 6.33 2.03 -14.27
CA GLU A 105 7.05 2.97 -15.13
C GLU A 105 7.63 4.17 -14.36
N ILE A 106 6.98 4.61 -13.27
CA ILE A 106 7.55 5.64 -12.39
C ILE A 106 8.79 5.11 -11.68
N VAL A 107 8.70 3.90 -11.10
CA VAL A 107 9.82 3.24 -10.39
C VAL A 107 10.99 3.01 -11.35
N ARG A 108 10.74 2.47 -12.53
CA ARG A 108 11.75 2.18 -13.56
C ARG A 108 12.51 3.43 -14.00
N LYS A 109 11.84 4.59 -14.07
CA LYS A 109 12.50 5.86 -14.42
C LYS A 109 13.50 6.35 -13.37
N GLN A 110 13.44 5.86 -12.13
CA GLN A 110 14.41 6.18 -11.08
C GLN A 110 15.72 5.39 -11.20
N LYS A 111 15.83 4.45 -12.15
CA LYS A 111 17.04 3.65 -12.38
C LYS A 111 18.17 4.41 -13.12
N LYS A 112 17.86 5.57 -13.71
CA LYS A 112 18.85 6.44 -14.38
C LYS A 112 19.41 7.45 -13.39
#